data_AF-A0A6I3KA27-F1
#
_entry.id   AF-A0A6I3KA27-F1
#
_cell.length_a   1.000
_cell.length_b   1.000
_cell.length_c   1.000
_cell.angle_alpha   90.00
_cell.angle_beta   90.00
_cell.angle_gamma   90.00
#
_symmetry.space_group_name_H-M   'P 1'
#
loop_
_entity.id
_entity.type
_entity.pdbx_description
1 polymer ?
#
loop_
_entity_poly.entity_id
_entity_poly.type
_entity_poly.pdbx_seq_one_letter_code
_entity_poly.pdbx_strand_id
1 'polypeptide(L)'
;MFDPEEPFWPQIESQELHPTVRFYVHSLNWIDFIVDRAVDCPKAEWNDAIASGVEFACTVAWHWWETNNVTPEWKNDEHVWGGHAVAIRAASLSVLSELYPEDEWLYEAITYHGQWLLEHFDGYWNHGLSQALALMIIGGRLSNEEMLETGAKRAVACLEVMIDEEGAINEQAPEYSNYIERLRSTAVDALEMFDAPGVEKLKAKQRPLEEFIAHSLTRREPLWR
;
A
#
# COMPACT_ATOMS: atom_id res chain seq x y z
N MET A 1 21.05 -15.96 15.43
CA MET A 1 20.05 -16.62 16.29
C MET A 1 19.33 -15.51 17.00
N PHE A 2 18.01 -15.43 16.90
CA PHE A 2 17.25 -14.38 17.59
C PHE A 2 17.29 -14.61 19.10
N ASP A 3 17.59 -13.56 19.84
CA ASP A 3 17.50 -13.50 21.28
C ASP A 3 16.14 -12.88 21.65
N PRO A 4 15.24 -13.62 22.33
CA PRO A 4 13.94 -13.08 22.73
C PRO A 4 14.05 -11.97 23.80
N GLU A 5 15.20 -11.84 24.46
CA GLU A 5 15.42 -10.80 25.47
C GLU A 5 15.92 -9.47 24.86
N GLU A 6 16.32 -9.48 23.59
CA GLU A 6 16.81 -8.29 22.88
C GLU A 6 15.71 -7.66 22.00
N PRO A 7 15.75 -6.34 21.75
CA PRO A 7 14.78 -5.68 20.88
C PRO A 7 14.78 -6.26 19.45
N PHE A 8 13.59 -6.53 18.91
CA PHE A 8 13.44 -7.20 17.61
C PHE A 8 14.08 -6.44 16.44
N TRP A 9 13.80 -5.14 16.29
CA TRP A 9 14.25 -4.34 15.14
C TRP A 9 15.78 -4.15 15.06
N PRO A 10 16.50 -3.85 16.15
CA PRO A 10 17.97 -3.88 16.15
C PRO A 10 18.56 -5.23 15.73
N GLN A 11 17.95 -6.34 16.15
CA GLN A 11 18.38 -7.68 15.72
C GLN A 11 18.15 -7.90 14.22
N ILE A 12 17.06 -7.39 13.66
CA ILE A 12 16.81 -7.40 12.20
C ILE A 12 17.88 -6.60 11.47
N GLU A 13 18.16 -5.37 11.91
CA GLU A 13 19.13 -4.48 11.26
C GLU A 13 20.56 -5.04 11.28
N SER A 14 20.93 -5.75 12.35
CA SER A 14 22.25 -6.40 12.46
C SER A 14 22.48 -7.57 11.50
N GLN A 15 21.44 -8.04 10.79
CA GLN A 15 21.57 -9.18 9.85
C GLN A 15 22.07 -8.79 8.46
N GLU A 16 22.31 -7.50 8.19
CA GLU A 16 22.80 -7.01 6.89
C GLU A 16 21.98 -7.57 5.71
N LEU A 17 20.65 -7.51 5.84
CA LEU A 17 19.71 -8.07 4.88
C LEU A 17 19.89 -7.45 3.48
N HIS A 18 19.66 -8.25 2.45
CA HIS A 18 19.62 -7.75 1.07
C HIS A 18 18.60 -6.59 0.97
N PRO A 19 18.89 -5.50 0.23
CA PRO A 19 18.03 -4.31 0.12
C PRO A 19 16.54 -4.59 -0.07
N THR A 20 16.19 -5.48 -1.00
CA THR A 20 14.80 -5.89 -1.26
C THR A 20 14.13 -6.57 -0.07
N VAL A 21 14.87 -7.39 0.68
CA VAL A 21 14.34 -8.07 1.87
C VAL A 21 14.15 -7.05 2.98
N ARG A 22 15.12 -6.15 3.16
CA ARG A 22 15.02 -5.06 4.14
C ARG A 22 13.81 -4.17 3.86
N PHE A 23 13.64 -3.72 2.61
CA PHE A 23 12.44 -3.02 2.14
C PHE A 23 11.15 -3.74 2.56
N TYR A 24 11.03 -5.03 2.24
CA TYR A 24 9.81 -5.79 2.52
C TYR A 24 9.55 -5.93 4.03
N VAL A 25 10.60 -6.13 4.82
CA VAL A 25 10.49 -6.21 6.28
C VAL A 25 10.03 -4.87 6.87
N HIS A 26 10.60 -3.73 6.45
CA HIS A 26 10.17 -2.39 6.91
C HIS A 26 8.83 -1.94 6.31
N SER A 27 8.34 -2.55 5.23
CA SER A 27 7.00 -2.27 4.70
C SER A 27 5.89 -2.77 5.62
N LEU A 28 6.20 -3.67 6.56
CA LEU A 28 5.24 -4.36 7.43
C LEU A 28 4.13 -5.16 6.71
N ASN A 29 4.12 -5.24 5.38
CA ASN A 29 3.11 -5.98 4.60
C ASN A 29 2.93 -7.43 5.05
N TRP A 30 3.98 -8.04 5.58
CA TRP A 30 3.97 -9.40 6.07
C TRP A 30 3.07 -9.62 7.30
N ILE A 31 2.55 -8.56 7.94
CA ILE A 31 1.53 -8.70 9.00
C ILE A 31 0.10 -8.67 8.46
N ASP A 32 -0.12 -8.28 7.19
CA ASP A 32 -1.46 -8.02 6.63
C ASP A 32 -2.36 -9.25 6.73
N PHE A 33 -1.86 -10.44 6.41
CA PHE A 33 -2.66 -11.67 6.48
C PHE A 33 -3.16 -11.99 7.91
N ILE A 34 -2.48 -11.49 8.93
CA ILE A 34 -2.88 -11.63 10.34
C ILE A 34 -3.98 -10.62 10.66
N VAL A 35 -3.79 -9.37 10.21
CA VAL A 35 -4.75 -8.28 10.41
C VAL A 35 -6.05 -8.55 9.66
N ASP A 36 -5.99 -8.96 8.39
CA ASP A 36 -7.15 -9.28 7.55
C ASP A 36 -8.02 -10.36 8.19
N ARG A 37 -7.40 -11.43 8.70
CA ARG A 37 -8.10 -12.52 9.38
C ARG A 37 -8.89 -12.03 10.60
N ALA A 38 -8.40 -11.00 11.27
CA ALA A 38 -9.04 -10.43 12.44
C ALA A 38 -10.12 -9.42 12.09
N VAL A 39 -9.97 -8.66 11.01
CA VAL A 39 -11.00 -7.74 10.50
C VAL A 39 -12.21 -8.52 9.97
N ASP A 40 -11.98 -9.65 9.31
CA ASP A 40 -13.04 -10.53 8.77
C ASP A 40 -13.87 -11.25 9.86
N CYS A 41 -13.47 -11.16 11.12
CA CYS A 41 -14.08 -11.87 12.24
C CYS A 41 -14.46 -10.90 13.37
N PRO A 42 -15.72 -10.85 13.83
CA PRO A 42 -16.10 -10.03 14.97
C PRO A 42 -15.23 -10.34 16.19
N LYS A 43 -14.77 -9.31 16.91
CA LYS A 43 -13.86 -9.47 18.06
C LYS A 43 -14.37 -10.44 19.14
N ALA A 44 -15.70 -10.55 19.30
CA ALA A 44 -16.34 -11.49 20.23
C ALA A 44 -16.18 -12.97 19.85
N GLU A 45 -15.83 -13.25 18.59
CA GLU A 45 -15.66 -14.60 18.03
C GLU A 45 -14.18 -14.98 17.87
N TRP A 46 -13.26 -14.10 18.26
CA TRP A 46 -11.84 -14.39 18.19
C TRP A 46 -11.47 -15.59 19.07
N ASN A 47 -10.80 -16.56 18.47
CA ASN A 47 -10.11 -17.61 19.21
C ASN A 47 -8.69 -17.17 19.58
N ASP A 48 -8.01 -17.97 20.39
CA ASP A 48 -6.65 -17.68 20.88
C ASP A 48 -5.66 -17.39 19.74
N ALA A 49 -5.79 -18.07 18.60
CA ALA A 49 -4.89 -17.86 17.47
C ALA A 49 -5.08 -16.49 16.79
N ILE A 50 -6.33 -16.01 16.66
CA ILE A 50 -6.60 -14.67 16.14
C ILE A 50 -6.14 -13.63 17.15
N ALA A 51 -6.53 -13.79 18.42
CA ALA A 51 -6.18 -12.85 19.48
C ALA A 51 -4.66 -12.65 19.61
N SER A 52 -3.90 -13.75 19.74
CA SER A 52 -2.44 -13.69 19.84
C SER A 52 -1.77 -13.23 18.54
N GLY A 53 -2.34 -13.55 17.38
CA GLY A 53 -1.84 -13.07 16.09
C GLY A 53 -1.90 -11.55 15.99
N VAL A 54 -3.07 -10.97 16.27
CA VAL A 54 -3.26 -9.52 16.20
C VAL A 54 -2.43 -8.80 17.26
N GLU A 55 -2.34 -9.36 18.48
CA GLU A 55 -1.44 -8.84 19.53
C GLU A 55 0.01 -8.81 19.05
N PHE A 56 0.46 -9.87 18.37
CA PHE A 56 1.79 -9.91 17.77
C PHE A 56 1.97 -8.85 16.67
N ALA A 57 1.01 -8.73 15.75
CA ALA A 57 1.06 -7.72 14.67
C ALA A 57 1.14 -6.29 15.25
N CYS A 58 0.30 -6.00 16.26
CA CYS A 58 0.27 -4.73 16.96
C CYS A 58 1.61 -4.44 17.68
N THR A 59 2.13 -5.43 18.42
CA THR A 59 3.39 -5.30 19.16
C THR A 59 4.58 -5.04 18.22
N VAL A 60 4.68 -5.76 17.10
CA VAL A 60 5.77 -5.56 16.14
C VAL A 60 5.69 -4.19 15.49
N ALA A 61 4.49 -3.76 15.09
CA ALA A 61 4.26 -2.45 14.50
C ALA A 61 4.57 -1.31 15.48
N TRP A 62 4.14 -1.44 16.74
CA TRP A 62 4.46 -0.49 17.80
C TRP A 62 5.98 -0.41 18.03
N HIS A 63 6.65 -1.56 18.18
CA HIS A 63 8.11 -1.58 18.33
C HIS A 63 8.84 -0.97 17.13
N TRP A 64 8.30 -1.11 15.91
CA TRP A 64 8.87 -0.46 14.73
C TRP A 64 8.78 1.06 14.86
N TRP A 65 7.61 1.56 15.26
CA TRP A 65 7.35 2.99 15.45
C TRP A 65 8.26 3.59 16.54
N GLU A 66 8.38 2.92 17.69
CA GLU A 66 9.29 3.33 18.76
C GLU A 66 10.75 3.33 18.31
N THR A 67 11.19 2.28 17.61
CA THR A 67 12.57 2.18 17.10
C THR A 67 12.86 3.29 16.10
N ASN A 68 11.91 3.62 15.23
CA ASN A 68 12.02 4.72 14.28
C ASN A 68 12.27 6.07 14.99
N ASN A 69 11.61 6.32 16.13
CA ASN A 69 11.76 7.58 16.86
C ASN A 69 13.17 7.78 17.48
N VAL A 70 13.91 6.69 17.70
CA VAL A 70 15.24 6.71 18.32
C VAL A 70 16.38 6.38 17.34
N THR A 71 16.06 6.08 16.08
CA THR A 71 17.03 5.72 15.03
C THR A 71 17.07 6.80 13.94
N PRO A 72 17.78 7.92 14.17
CA PRO A 72 17.76 9.07 13.26
C PRO A 72 18.28 8.74 11.85
N GLU A 73 19.10 7.70 11.70
CA GLU A 73 19.64 7.23 10.43
C GLU A 73 18.55 6.74 9.48
N TRP A 74 17.48 6.14 10.01
CA TRP A 74 16.37 5.62 9.21
C TRP A 74 15.66 6.71 8.41
N LYS A 75 15.61 7.95 8.92
CA LYS A 75 14.87 9.04 8.28
C LYS A 75 15.28 9.30 6.82
N ASN A 76 16.53 9.02 6.45
CA ASN A 76 17.04 9.21 5.09
C ASN A 76 17.25 7.88 4.34
N ASP A 77 16.75 6.78 4.88
CA ASP A 77 16.94 5.44 4.34
C ASP A 77 15.80 5.08 3.38
N GLU A 78 16.13 4.88 2.10
CA GLU A 78 15.14 4.57 1.07
C GLU A 78 14.43 3.23 1.27
N HIS A 79 15.01 2.28 2.02
CA HIS A 79 14.37 0.99 2.30
C HIS A 79 13.41 1.07 3.49
N VAL A 80 13.52 2.10 4.32
CA VAL A 80 12.64 2.33 5.48
C VAL A 80 11.56 3.37 5.15
N TRP A 81 11.97 4.49 4.57
CA TRP A 81 11.16 5.68 4.29
C TRP A 81 11.00 6.00 2.79
N GLY A 82 11.41 5.09 1.90
CA GLY A 82 11.08 5.18 0.48
C GLY A 82 9.58 5.15 0.21
N GLY A 83 9.13 5.89 -0.80
CA GLY A 83 7.72 6.17 -1.06
C GLY A 83 6.83 4.92 -1.11
N HIS A 84 7.28 3.87 -1.79
CA HIS A 84 6.55 2.61 -1.88
C HIS A 84 6.47 1.84 -0.56
N ALA A 85 7.54 1.83 0.25
CA ALA A 85 7.56 1.16 1.56
C ALA A 85 6.60 1.83 2.53
N VAL A 86 6.62 3.17 2.54
CA VAL A 86 5.73 4.01 3.36
C VAL A 86 4.28 3.79 2.97
N ALA A 87 3.95 3.75 1.67
CA ALA A 87 2.59 3.53 1.20
C ALA A 87 2.01 2.20 1.70
N ILE A 88 2.77 1.12 1.53
CA ILE A 88 2.36 -0.22 1.97
C ILE A 88 2.17 -0.24 3.49
N ARG A 89 3.17 0.22 4.24
CA ARG A 89 3.11 0.24 5.72
C ARG A 89 1.94 1.08 6.23
N ALA A 90 1.69 2.23 5.61
CA ALA A 90 0.61 3.12 6.03
C ALA A 90 -0.78 2.49 5.81
N ALA A 91 -0.96 1.71 4.75
CA ALA A 91 -2.19 0.94 4.55
C ALA A 91 -2.37 -0.12 5.66
N SER A 92 -1.33 -0.91 5.95
CA SER A 92 -1.34 -1.91 7.03
C SER A 92 -1.66 -1.30 8.40
N LEU A 93 -0.98 -0.19 8.74
CA LEU A 93 -1.21 0.53 10.01
C LEU A 93 -2.61 1.13 10.09
N SER A 94 -3.17 1.59 8.98
CA SER A 94 -4.53 2.14 8.94
C SER A 94 -5.57 1.07 9.27
N VAL A 95 -5.47 -0.11 8.66
CA VAL A 95 -6.37 -1.24 8.97
C VAL A 95 -6.17 -1.73 10.41
N LEU A 96 -4.91 -1.86 10.87
CA LEU A 96 -4.62 -2.22 12.26
C LEU A 96 -5.25 -1.24 13.26
N SER A 97 -5.26 0.06 12.93
CA SER A 97 -5.91 1.09 13.76
C SER A 97 -7.43 0.96 13.85
N GLU A 98 -8.10 0.22 12.96
CA GLU A 98 -9.53 -0.09 13.09
C GLU A 98 -9.78 -1.10 14.21
N LEU A 99 -8.85 -2.03 14.44
CA LEU A 99 -8.91 -3.01 15.52
C LEU A 99 -8.59 -2.41 16.90
N TYR A 100 -7.80 -1.33 16.90
CA TYR A 100 -7.35 -0.58 18.09
C TYR A 100 -7.59 0.93 17.93
N PRO A 101 -8.85 1.40 17.89
CA PRO A 101 -9.16 2.80 17.61
C PRO A 101 -8.73 3.78 18.71
N GLU A 102 -8.47 3.29 19.92
CA GLU A 102 -8.08 4.11 21.09
C GLU A 102 -6.55 4.20 21.27
N ASP A 103 -5.77 3.50 20.44
CA ASP A 103 -4.31 3.48 20.55
C ASP A 103 -3.71 4.77 19.97
N GLU A 104 -3.28 5.68 20.85
CA GLU A 104 -2.71 6.99 20.46
C GLU A 104 -1.50 6.86 19.53
N TRP A 105 -0.62 5.87 19.77
CA TRP A 105 0.57 5.66 18.94
C TRP A 105 0.22 5.29 17.49
N LEU A 106 -0.88 4.55 17.27
CA LEU A 106 -1.34 4.21 15.91
C LEU A 106 -1.83 5.45 15.20
N TYR A 107 -2.62 6.28 15.89
CA TYR A 107 -3.09 7.56 15.36
C TYR A 107 -1.92 8.47 14.97
N GLU A 108 -0.92 8.60 15.84
CA GLU A 108 0.30 9.37 15.57
C GLU A 108 1.07 8.80 14.37
N ALA A 109 1.26 7.47 14.33
CA ALA A 109 1.97 6.80 13.26
C ALA A 109 1.29 7.04 11.91
N ILE A 110 -0.01 6.77 11.77
CA ILE A 110 -0.72 6.96 10.48
C ILE A 110 -0.78 8.45 10.09
N THR A 111 -0.91 9.37 11.05
CA THR A 111 -0.86 10.81 10.79
C THR A 111 0.49 11.21 10.20
N TYR A 112 1.58 10.73 10.79
CA TYR A 112 2.93 10.99 10.29
C TYR A 112 3.14 10.42 8.89
N HIS A 113 2.69 9.19 8.64
CA HIS A 113 2.79 8.57 7.33
C HIS A 113 1.97 9.32 6.27
N GLY A 114 0.78 9.79 6.63
CA GLY A 114 -0.04 10.63 5.75
C GLY A 114 0.67 11.93 5.35
N GLN A 115 1.27 12.62 6.32
CA GLN A 115 2.07 13.82 6.04
C GLN A 115 3.29 13.51 5.16
N TRP A 116 3.99 12.42 5.46
CA TRP A 116 5.12 11.99 4.64
C TRP A 116 4.70 11.76 3.18
N LEU A 117 3.58 11.08 2.94
CA LEU A 117 3.05 10.80 1.60
C LEU A 117 2.56 12.07 0.89
N LEU A 118 2.09 13.08 1.61
CA LEU A 118 1.79 14.40 1.03
C LEU A 118 3.06 15.06 0.50
N GLU A 119 4.14 15.05 1.28
CA GLU A 119 5.41 15.73 0.98
C GLU A 119 6.28 14.98 -0.04
N HIS A 120 6.30 13.65 -0.01
CA HIS A 120 7.22 12.79 -0.75
C HIS A 120 6.51 11.95 -1.80
N PHE A 121 5.86 12.61 -2.76
CA PHE A 121 5.19 11.93 -3.87
C PHE A 121 6.20 11.51 -4.95
N ASP A 122 6.25 10.22 -5.26
CA ASP A 122 7.22 9.67 -6.22
C ASP A 122 6.91 10.15 -7.64
N GLY A 123 5.64 10.36 -8.01
CA GLY A 123 5.23 10.86 -9.32
C GLY A 123 4.09 10.06 -9.94
N TYR A 124 3.70 10.39 -11.17
CA TYR A 124 2.47 9.87 -11.78
C TYR A 124 2.61 8.48 -12.44
N TRP A 125 3.19 7.52 -11.73
CA TRP A 125 3.35 6.12 -12.16
C TRP A 125 2.90 5.15 -11.05
N ASN A 126 3.15 3.85 -11.21
CA ASN A 126 2.64 2.80 -10.33
C ASN A 126 2.99 3.01 -8.83
N HIS A 127 4.22 3.40 -8.49
CA HIS A 127 4.60 3.69 -7.10
C HIS A 127 3.81 4.86 -6.52
N GLY A 128 3.68 5.95 -7.28
CA GLY A 128 2.86 7.09 -6.84
C GLY A 128 1.37 6.75 -6.77
N LEU A 129 0.86 5.85 -7.62
CA LEU A 129 -0.51 5.34 -7.45
C LEU A 129 -0.65 4.60 -6.11
N SER A 130 0.31 3.74 -5.72
CA SER A 130 0.28 3.10 -4.40
C SER A 130 0.27 4.13 -3.27
N GLN A 131 1.10 5.18 -3.37
CA GLN A 131 1.11 6.28 -2.40
C GLN A 131 -0.22 7.03 -2.34
N ALA A 132 -0.84 7.29 -3.49
CA ALA A 132 -2.11 7.98 -3.60
C ALA A 132 -3.25 7.18 -2.94
N LEU A 133 -3.31 5.87 -3.20
CA LEU A 133 -4.30 4.99 -2.59
C LEU A 133 -4.09 4.86 -1.08
N ALA A 134 -2.85 4.71 -0.61
CA ALA A 134 -2.54 4.71 0.81
C ALA A 134 -2.96 6.02 1.48
N LEU A 135 -2.74 7.16 0.82
CA LEU A 135 -3.15 8.47 1.32
C LEU A 135 -4.68 8.61 1.42
N MET A 136 -5.44 8.03 0.48
CA MET A 136 -6.91 7.97 0.59
C MET A 136 -7.37 7.14 1.79
N ILE A 137 -6.74 5.98 2.02
CA ILE A 137 -7.05 5.11 3.16
C ILE A 137 -6.79 5.85 4.48
N ILE A 138 -5.64 6.50 4.62
CA ILE A 138 -5.30 7.31 5.80
C ILE A 138 -6.29 8.47 5.96
N GLY A 139 -6.60 9.18 4.86
CA GLY A 139 -7.57 10.28 4.86
C GLY A 139 -8.94 9.85 5.36
N GLY A 140 -9.45 8.71 4.86
CA GLY A 140 -10.68 8.11 5.35
C GLY A 140 -10.61 7.72 6.82
N ARG A 141 -9.52 7.06 7.25
CA ARG A 141 -9.34 6.62 8.64
C ARG A 141 -9.27 7.78 9.63
N LEU A 142 -8.59 8.86 9.25
CA LEU A 142 -8.41 10.06 10.07
C LEU A 142 -9.52 11.11 9.90
N SER A 143 -10.48 10.88 9.00
CA SER A 143 -11.44 11.91 8.56
C SER A 143 -10.74 13.21 8.08
N ASN A 144 -9.61 13.07 7.39
CA ASN A 144 -8.82 14.17 6.84
C ASN A 144 -9.12 14.35 5.35
N GLU A 145 -9.95 15.35 5.04
CA GLU A 145 -10.39 15.67 3.67
C GLU A 145 -9.24 16.03 2.73
N GLU A 146 -8.22 16.75 3.20
CA GLU A 146 -7.07 17.14 2.36
C GLU A 146 -6.29 15.92 1.87
N MET A 147 -6.03 14.96 2.76
CA MET A 147 -5.36 13.70 2.40
C MET A 147 -6.20 12.90 1.40
N LEU A 148 -7.51 12.78 1.66
CA LEU A 148 -8.42 12.04 0.81
C LEU A 148 -8.53 12.67 -0.59
N GLU A 149 -8.76 13.97 -0.69
CA GLU A 149 -8.84 14.70 -1.96
C GLU A 149 -7.51 14.66 -2.73
N THR A 150 -6.38 14.83 -2.03
CA THR A 150 -5.05 14.79 -2.65
C THR A 150 -4.74 13.39 -3.18
N GLY A 151 -5.06 12.35 -2.39
CA GLY A 151 -4.94 10.97 -2.80
C GLY A 151 -5.79 10.66 -4.03
N ALA A 152 -7.08 11.02 -4.02
CA ALA A 152 -7.99 10.82 -5.14
C ALA A 152 -7.50 11.51 -6.42
N LYS A 153 -7.10 12.78 -6.31
CA LYS A 153 -6.55 13.56 -7.43
C LYS A 153 -5.29 12.91 -8.01
N ARG A 154 -4.37 12.47 -7.15
CA ARG A 154 -3.13 11.80 -7.56
C ARG A 154 -3.42 10.45 -8.21
N ALA A 155 -4.34 9.65 -7.67
CA ALA A 155 -4.70 8.34 -8.22
C ALA A 155 -5.24 8.47 -9.65
N VAL A 156 -6.15 9.42 -9.88
CA VAL A 156 -6.67 9.73 -11.22
C VAL A 156 -5.54 10.16 -12.17
N ALA A 157 -4.69 11.09 -11.73
CA ALA A 157 -3.58 11.59 -12.54
C ALA A 157 -2.55 10.50 -12.88
N CYS A 158 -2.23 9.60 -11.94
CA CYS A 158 -1.34 8.46 -12.21
C CYS A 158 -1.90 7.59 -13.34
N LEU A 159 -3.20 7.25 -13.31
CA LEU A 159 -3.81 6.41 -14.34
C LEU A 159 -4.00 7.13 -15.68
N GLU A 160 -4.23 8.44 -15.69
CA GLU A 160 -4.20 9.24 -16.92
C GLU A 160 -2.81 9.26 -17.58
N VAL A 161 -1.73 9.16 -16.81
CA VAL A 161 -0.35 9.06 -17.32
C VAL A 161 0.01 7.62 -17.71
N MET A 162 -0.46 6.63 -16.96
CA MET A 162 -0.16 5.21 -17.22
C MET A 162 -0.94 4.65 -18.41
N ILE A 163 -2.14 5.18 -18.69
CA ILE A 163 -3.04 4.69 -19.75
C ILE A 163 -3.46 5.87 -20.62
N ASP A 164 -3.08 5.86 -21.90
CA ASP A 164 -3.47 6.92 -22.84
C ASP A 164 -4.95 6.83 -23.28
N GLU A 165 -5.37 7.68 -24.22
CA GLU A 165 -6.75 7.70 -24.73
C GLU A 165 -7.10 6.47 -25.57
N GLU A 166 -6.11 5.79 -26.16
CA GLU A 166 -6.27 4.57 -26.96
C GLU A 166 -6.16 3.30 -26.10
N GLY A 167 -5.83 3.44 -24.81
CA GLY A 167 -5.67 2.32 -23.87
C GLY A 167 -4.26 1.74 -23.83
N ALA A 168 -3.31 2.30 -24.56
CA ALA A 168 -1.92 1.84 -24.50
C ALA A 168 -1.27 2.27 -23.19
N ILE A 169 -0.42 1.38 -22.66
CA ILE A 169 0.30 1.65 -21.42
C ILE A 169 1.67 2.29 -21.69
N ASN A 170 2.08 3.20 -20.82
CA ASN A 170 3.35 3.92 -20.95
C ASN A 170 4.60 3.02 -20.81
N GLU A 171 4.51 1.87 -20.14
CA GLU A 171 5.62 0.92 -19.98
C GLU A 171 5.94 0.13 -21.27
N GLN A 172 5.07 0.19 -22.27
CA GLN A 172 5.25 -0.48 -23.58
C GLN A 172 5.49 -2.01 -23.47
N ALA A 173 5.05 -2.62 -22.37
CA ALA A 173 5.18 -4.04 -22.09
C ALA A 173 3.80 -4.71 -22.06
N PRO A 174 3.34 -5.37 -23.14
CA PRO A 174 2.01 -5.99 -23.24
C PRO A 174 1.59 -6.86 -22.06
N GLU A 175 2.50 -7.64 -21.50
CA GLU A 175 2.21 -8.50 -20.34
C GLU A 175 1.91 -7.71 -19.07
N TYR A 176 2.48 -6.50 -18.96
CA TYR A 176 2.29 -5.59 -17.83
C TYR A 176 0.91 -4.90 -17.86
N SER A 177 0.24 -4.86 -19.00
CA SER A 177 -1.11 -4.28 -19.14
C SER A 177 -2.14 -4.94 -18.23
N ASN A 178 -2.00 -6.24 -17.96
CA ASN A 178 -2.87 -6.94 -17.01
C ASN A 178 -2.65 -6.44 -15.57
N TYR A 179 -1.43 -6.03 -15.22
CA TYR A 179 -1.14 -5.43 -13.92
C TYR A 179 -1.67 -4.00 -13.84
N ILE A 180 -1.51 -3.20 -14.90
CA ILE A 180 -2.10 -1.86 -14.99
C ILE A 180 -3.64 -1.90 -14.91
N GLU A 181 -4.28 -2.90 -15.52
CA GLU A 181 -5.72 -3.11 -15.34
C GLU A 181 -6.04 -3.29 -13.85
N ARG A 182 -5.36 -4.22 -13.16
CA ARG A 182 -5.64 -4.48 -11.74
C ARG A 182 -5.50 -3.20 -10.90
N LEU A 183 -4.46 -2.41 -11.17
CA LEU A 183 -4.27 -1.10 -10.53
C LEU A 183 -5.43 -0.13 -10.83
N ARG A 184 -5.91 -0.09 -12.08
CA ARG A 184 -7.08 0.70 -12.49
C ARG A 184 -8.34 0.26 -11.74
N SER A 185 -8.60 -1.05 -11.67
CA SER A 185 -9.74 -1.60 -10.93
C SER A 185 -9.66 -1.23 -9.45
N THR A 186 -8.52 -1.47 -8.80
CA THR A 186 -8.33 -1.10 -7.38
C THR A 186 -8.52 0.39 -7.14
N ALA A 187 -8.06 1.26 -8.05
CA ALA A 187 -8.26 2.69 -7.93
C ALA A 187 -9.74 3.10 -8.10
N VAL A 188 -10.48 2.43 -9.00
CA VAL A 188 -11.94 2.62 -9.11
C VAL A 188 -12.63 2.23 -7.81
N ASP A 189 -12.32 1.04 -7.28
CA ASP A 189 -12.91 0.54 -6.04
C ASP A 189 -12.64 1.50 -4.87
N ALA A 190 -11.41 2.02 -4.76
CA ALA A 190 -11.05 2.99 -3.74
C ALA A 190 -11.79 4.32 -3.90
N LEU A 191 -11.87 4.88 -5.12
CA LEU A 191 -12.60 6.13 -5.33
C LEU A 191 -14.10 5.96 -5.05
N GLU A 192 -14.70 4.82 -5.41
CA GLU A 192 -16.11 4.53 -5.08
C GLU A 192 -16.34 4.36 -3.58
N MET A 193 -15.43 3.66 -2.89
CA MET A 193 -15.49 3.47 -1.43
C MET A 193 -15.52 4.81 -0.68
N PHE A 194 -14.78 5.81 -1.17
CA PHE A 194 -14.68 7.13 -0.55
C PHE A 194 -15.58 8.20 -1.18
N ASP A 195 -16.48 7.84 -2.09
CA ASP A 195 -17.31 8.77 -2.89
C ASP A 195 -16.48 9.91 -3.51
N ALA A 196 -15.27 9.59 -3.95
CA ALA A 196 -14.29 10.54 -4.43
C ALA A 196 -14.46 10.81 -5.94
N PRO A 197 -14.20 12.04 -6.41
CA PRO A 197 -14.38 12.39 -7.82
C PRO A 197 -13.37 11.66 -8.72
N GLY A 198 -13.77 11.42 -9.97
CA GLY A 198 -12.89 10.88 -11.02
C GLY A 198 -13.08 9.39 -11.34
N VAL A 199 -13.95 8.69 -10.61
CA VAL A 199 -14.36 7.30 -10.89
C VAL A 199 -14.69 7.08 -12.37
N GLU A 200 -15.54 7.95 -12.93
CA GLU A 200 -16.03 7.80 -14.31
C GLU A 200 -14.90 7.94 -15.35
N LYS A 201 -13.87 8.75 -15.06
CA LYS A 201 -12.69 8.84 -15.94
C LYS A 201 -11.93 7.52 -15.97
N LEU A 202 -11.75 6.89 -14.81
CA LEU A 202 -11.02 5.62 -14.69
C LEU A 202 -11.83 4.43 -15.23
N LYS A 203 -13.16 4.47 -15.11
CA LYS A 203 -14.05 3.50 -15.78
C LYS A 203 -13.99 3.63 -17.30
N ALA A 204 -13.94 4.86 -17.82
CA ALA A 204 -13.85 5.09 -19.27
C ALA A 204 -12.58 4.48 -19.90
N LYS A 205 -11.49 4.32 -19.12
CA LYS A 205 -10.23 3.69 -19.56
C LYS A 205 -10.31 2.17 -19.70
N GLN A 206 -11.33 1.51 -19.13
CA GLN A 206 -11.41 0.04 -19.10
C GLN A 206 -11.45 -0.57 -20.51
N ARG A 207 -12.41 -0.15 -21.34
CA ARG A 207 -12.60 -0.75 -22.67
C ARG A 207 -11.40 -0.53 -23.61
N PRO A 208 -10.84 0.69 -23.74
CA PRO A 208 -9.63 0.88 -24.54
C PRO A 208 -8.46 0.01 -24.06
N LEU A 209 -8.26 -0.11 -22.74
CA LEU A 209 -7.20 -0.95 -22.19
C LEU A 209 -7.42 -2.44 -22.49
N GLU A 210 -8.65 -2.93 -22.37
CA GLU A 210 -9.01 -4.31 -22.72
C GLU A 210 -8.77 -4.59 -24.22
N GLU A 211 -9.11 -3.64 -25.09
CA GLU A 211 -8.84 -3.72 -26.53
C GLU A 211 -7.33 -3.75 -26.81
N PHE A 212 -6.56 -2.88 -26.17
CA PHE A 212 -5.10 -2.87 -26.24
C PHE A 212 -4.49 -4.21 -25.80
N ILE A 213 -4.93 -4.76 -24.67
CA ILE A 213 -4.52 -6.08 -24.18
C ILE A 213 -4.82 -7.16 -25.24
N ALA A 214 -6.05 -7.19 -25.76
CA ALA A 214 -6.46 -8.18 -26.76
C ALA A 214 -5.64 -8.10 -28.06
N HIS A 215 -5.26 -6.90 -28.50
CA HIS A 215 -4.44 -6.70 -29.70
C HIS A 215 -2.94 -6.94 -29.48
N SER A 216 -2.46 -6.75 -28.26
CA SER A 216 -1.04 -6.93 -27.90
C SER A 216 -0.67 -8.39 -27.63
N LEU A 217 -1.66 -9.25 -27.40
CA LEU A 217 -1.49 -10.69 -27.27
C LEU A 217 -1.64 -11.36 -28.65
N THR A 218 -0.58 -11.99 -29.14
CA THR A 218 -0.69 -12.85 -30.32
C THR A 218 -1.68 -13.98 -30.07
N ARG A 219 -2.60 -14.21 -31.02
CA ARG A 219 -3.29 -15.51 -31.14
C ARG A 219 -2.21 -16.58 -31.16
N ARG A 220 -2.22 -17.50 -30.18
CA ARG A 220 -1.52 -18.78 -30.33
C ARG A 220 -2.26 -19.55 -31.43
N GLU A 221 -1.90 -19.33 -32.69
CA GLU A 221 -2.08 -20.37 -33.70
C GLU A 221 -1.26 -21.56 -33.20
N PRO A 222 -1.87 -22.73 -33.02
CA PRO A 222 -1.08 -23.85 -32.57
C PRO A 222 -0.09 -24.24 -33.67
N LEU A 223 1.10 -24.64 -33.25
CA LEU A 223 2.19 -25.03 -34.12
C LEU A 223 1.96 -26.47 -34.59
N TRP A 224 1.09 -26.63 -35.58
CA TRP A 224 1.08 -27.83 -36.42
C TRP A 224 0.91 -27.45 -37.88
N ARG A 225 2.06 -27.38 -38.57
CA ARG A 225 2.21 -27.59 -40.01
C ARG A 225 3.30 -28.62 -40.23
#